data_AF-A0A8S3IHR8-F1
#
_entry.id   AF-A0A8S3IHR8-F1
#
_cell.length_a   1.000
_cell.length_b   1.000
_cell.length_c   1.000
_cell.angle_alpha   90.00
_cell.angle_beta   90.00
_cell.angle_gamma   90.00
#
_symmetry.space_group_name_H-M   'P 1'
#
loop_
_entity.id
_entity.type
_entity.pdbx_description
1 polymer ?
#
loop_
_entity_poly.entity_id
_entity_poly.type
_entity_poly.pdbx_seq_one_letter_code
_entity_poly.pdbx_strand_id
1 'polypeptide(L)'
;MVILPEISKHWADGLSQLCRKITGTVTRWIVRFDCLYQLRSYLDECKMTNQDIEQRKTILTCLETEFRKIYPNCRLHPAGSFKNGFGFRQSDLDVCVQLETNVCFGLYEYFY
;
A
#
# COMPACT_ATOMS: atom_id res chain seq x y z
N MET A 1 41.71 -0.02 52.53
CA MET A 1 41.38 -0.81 51.33
C MET A 1 41.59 0.09 50.12
N VAL A 2 42.78 0.05 49.52
CA VAL A 2 43.12 0.89 48.35
C VAL A 2 42.49 0.22 47.13
N ILE A 3 41.39 0.75 46.62
CA ILE A 3 40.87 0.30 45.33
C ILE A 3 41.87 0.76 44.27
N LEU A 4 42.53 -0.17 43.60
CA LEU A 4 43.51 0.13 42.56
C LEU A 4 42.85 1.00 41.47
N PRO A 5 43.45 2.13 41.07
CA PRO A 5 42.86 3.07 40.11
C PRO A 5 42.51 2.45 38.75
N GLU A 6 43.17 1.36 38.36
CA GLU A 6 42.83 0.57 37.17
C GLU A 6 41.45 -0.11 37.26
N ILE A 7 41.08 -0.63 38.44
CA ILE A 7 39.77 -1.24 38.65
C ILE A 7 38.69 -0.17 38.50
N SER A 8 38.90 1.02 39.07
CA SER A 8 37.97 2.15 38.94
C SER A 8 37.78 2.59 37.47
N LYS A 9 38.86 2.66 36.68
CA LYS A 9 38.79 2.99 35.26
C LYS A 9 38.06 1.93 34.43
N HIS A 10 38.34 0.64 34.67
CA HIS A 10 37.67 -0.45 33.98
C HIS A 10 36.15 -0.45 34.22
N TRP A 11 35.73 -0.20 35.47
CA TRP A 11 34.30 -0.06 35.79
C TRP A 11 33.68 1.18 35.11
N ALA A 12 34.38 2.31 35.10
CA ALA A 12 33.91 3.51 34.41
C ALA A 12 33.75 3.29 32.89
N ASP A 13 34.69 2.58 32.25
CA ASP A 13 34.64 2.24 30.84
C ASP A 13 33.50 1.25 30.54
N GLY A 14 33.32 0.24 31.39
CA GLY A 14 32.22 -0.73 31.31
C GLY A 14 30.85 -0.08 31.42
N LEU A 15 30.67 0.80 32.41
CA LEU A 15 29.44 1.60 32.57
C LEU A 15 29.22 2.52 31.37
N SER A 16 30.25 3.19 30.88
CA SER A 16 30.17 4.06 29.70
C SER A 16 29.80 3.27 28.43
N GLN A 17 30.31 2.06 28.27
CA GLN A 17 29.94 1.17 27.16
C GLN A 17 28.49 0.68 27.28
N LEU A 18 28.05 0.33 28.49
CA LEU A 18 26.67 -0.08 28.76
C LEU A 18 25.69 1.07 28.47
N CYS A 19 25.98 2.27 28.97
CA CYS A 19 25.18 3.47 28.70
C CYS A 19 25.05 3.71 27.19
N ARG A 20 26.15 3.66 26.43
CA ARG A 20 26.09 3.81 24.96
C ARG A 20 25.24 2.73 24.29
N LYS A 21 25.33 1.47 24.72
CA LYS A 21 24.50 0.38 24.19
C LYS A 21 23.02 0.60 24.48
N ILE A 22 22.69 1.01 25.70
CA ILE A 22 21.31 1.30 26.12
C ILE A 22 20.77 2.49 25.32
N THR A 23 21.48 3.62 25.30
CA THR A 23 21.10 4.82 24.54
C THR A 23 20.88 4.47 23.07
N GLY A 24 21.82 3.78 22.42
CA GLY A 24 21.68 3.40 21.01
C GLY A 24 20.52 2.43 20.73
N THR A 25 20.11 1.64 21.73
CA THR A 25 18.95 0.74 21.62
C THR A 25 17.65 1.52 21.78
N VAL A 26 17.57 2.38 22.80
CA VAL A 26 16.41 3.24 23.07
C VAL A 26 16.18 4.23 21.94
N THR A 27 17.22 4.91 21.45
CA THR A 27 17.11 5.84 20.32
C THR A 27 16.59 5.12 19.07
N ARG A 28 17.10 3.93 18.74
CA ARG A 28 16.57 3.15 17.61
C ARG A 28 15.11 2.76 17.80
N TRP A 29 14.73 2.39 19.02
CA TRP A 29 13.33 2.06 19.34
C TRP A 29 12.41 3.27 19.17
N ILE A 30 12.80 4.43 19.70
CA ILE A 30 12.01 5.67 19.59
C ILE A 30 11.85 6.07 18.12
N VAL A 31 12.95 6.13 17.36
CA VAL A 31 12.90 6.49 15.93
C VAL A 31 12.03 5.49 15.15
N ARG A 32 12.20 4.19 15.40
CA ARG A 32 11.38 3.16 14.75
C ARG A 32 9.90 3.32 15.10
N PHE A 33 9.58 3.57 16.36
CA PHE A 33 8.21 3.74 16.82
C PHE A 33 7.57 4.98 16.18
N ASP A 34 8.29 6.10 16.16
CA ASP A 34 7.83 7.36 15.55
C ASP A 34 7.60 7.20 14.04
N CYS A 35 8.55 6.60 13.31
CA CYS A 35 8.37 6.31 11.89
C CYS A 35 7.17 5.40 11.61
N LEU A 36 6.95 4.36 12.43
CA LEU A 36 5.80 3.47 12.27
C LEU A 36 4.48 4.19 12.55
N TYR A 37 4.46 5.09 13.54
CA TYR A 37 3.28 5.90 13.85
C TYR A 37 2.94 6.85 12.71
N GLN A 38 3.94 7.58 12.21
CA GLN A 38 3.75 8.51 11.09
C GLN A 38 3.28 7.78 9.82
N LEU A 39 3.92 6.65 9.47
CA LEU A 39 3.51 5.83 8.33
C LEU A 39 2.07 5.33 8.48
N ARG A 40 1.71 4.84 9.67
CA ARG A 40 0.34 4.37 9.93
C ARG A 40 -0.67 5.50 9.81
N SER A 41 -0.37 6.67 10.38
CA SER A 41 -1.24 7.85 10.30
C SER A 41 -1.48 8.25 8.84
N TYR A 42 -0.42 8.30 8.03
CA TYR A 42 -0.51 8.62 6.61
C TYR A 42 -1.33 7.57 5.83
N LEU A 43 -1.09 6.27 6.07
CA LEU A 43 -1.86 5.20 5.43
C LEU A 43 -3.34 5.24 5.83
N ASP A 44 -3.65 5.52 7.09
CA ASP A 44 -5.03 5.65 7.57
C ASP A 44 -5.73 6.87 6.98
N GLU A 45 -4.99 7.94 6.65
CA GLU A 45 -5.50 9.08 5.92
C GLU A 45 -5.72 8.74 4.43
N CYS A 46 -4.74 8.14 3.76
CA CYS A 46 -4.81 7.91 2.31
C CYS A 46 -5.67 6.71 1.88
N LYS A 47 -5.95 5.76 2.78
CA LYS A 47 -6.72 4.56 2.44
C LYS A 47 -8.10 4.91 1.91
N MET A 48 -8.57 4.08 0.99
CA MET A 48 -9.90 4.19 0.42
C MET A 48 -10.96 3.93 1.50
N THR A 49 -11.98 4.79 1.56
CA THR A 49 -13.13 4.56 2.44
C THR A 49 -14.12 3.61 1.79
N ASN A 50 -15.04 3.05 2.57
CA ASN A 50 -16.14 2.25 2.01
C ASN A 50 -16.98 3.07 1.02
N GLN A 51 -17.15 4.37 1.26
CA GLN A 51 -17.86 5.25 0.34
C GLN A 51 -17.14 5.38 -1.00
N ASP A 52 -15.83 5.59 -0.99
CA ASP A 52 -15.01 5.65 -2.22
C ASP A 52 -15.11 4.34 -3.02
N ILE A 53 -15.10 3.19 -2.32
CA ILE A 53 -15.24 1.86 -2.93
C ILE A 53 -16.60 1.71 -3.60
N GLU A 54 -17.69 2.06 -2.91
CA GLU A 54 -19.05 1.95 -3.47
C GLU A 54 -19.29 2.93 -4.62
N GLN A 55 -18.72 4.14 -4.56
CA GLN A 55 -18.74 5.08 -5.68
C GLN A 55 -18.05 4.51 -6.92
N ARG A 56 -16.87 3.90 -6.78
CA ARG A 56 -16.15 3.26 -7.89
C ARG A 56 -16.91 2.07 -8.47
N LYS A 57 -17.55 1.25 -7.63
CA LYS A 57 -18.42 0.16 -8.10
C LYS A 57 -19.64 0.69 -8.85
N THR A 58 -20.21 1.80 -8.40
CA THR A 58 -21.33 2.46 -9.07
C THR A 58 -20.89 2.95 -10.45
N ILE A 59 -19.75 3.64 -10.55
CA ILE A 59 -19.17 4.09 -11.82
C ILE A 59 -18.93 2.90 -12.75
N LEU A 60 -18.35 1.80 -12.26
CA LEU A 60 -18.12 0.59 -13.05
C LEU A 60 -19.43 0.00 -13.60
N THR A 61 -20.48 -0.03 -12.78
CA THR A 61 -21.80 -0.54 -13.16
C THR A 61 -22.47 0.36 -14.22
N CYS A 62 -22.37 1.68 -14.06
CA CYS A 62 -22.85 2.64 -15.04
C CYS A 62 -22.10 2.49 -16.36
N LEU A 63 -20.77 2.41 -16.32
CA LEU A 63 -19.94 2.18 -17.51
C LEU A 63 -20.32 0.87 -18.20
N GLU A 64 -20.51 -0.21 -17.45
CA GLU A 64 -20.91 -1.51 -18.03
C GLU A 64 -22.29 -1.43 -18.71
N THR A 65 -23.23 -0.69 -18.11
CA THR A 65 -24.55 -0.45 -18.68
C THR A 65 -24.46 0.30 -20.02
N GLU A 66 -23.59 1.30 -20.12
CA GLU A 66 -23.36 2.05 -21.36
C GLU A 66 -22.66 1.19 -22.43
N PHE A 67 -21.63 0.43 -22.05
CA PHE A 67 -20.93 -0.47 -22.98
C PHE A 67 -21.86 -1.56 -23.52
N ARG A 68 -22.79 -2.08 -22.71
CA ARG A 68 -23.76 -3.09 -23.15
C ARG A 68 -24.74 -2.59 -24.21
N LYS A 69 -24.90 -1.28 -24.41
CA LYS A 69 -25.67 -0.73 -25.54
C LYS A 69 -25.01 -1.02 -26.88
N ILE A 70 -23.68 -1.16 -26.89
CA ILE A 70 -22.86 -1.43 -28.09
C ILE A 70 -22.46 -2.91 -28.13
N TYR A 71 -22.13 -3.49 -26.98
CA TYR A 71 -21.66 -4.86 -26.81
C TYR A 71 -22.54 -5.60 -25.80
N PRO A 72 -23.70 -6.16 -26.20
CA PRO A 72 -24.72 -6.66 -25.27
C PRO A 72 -24.24 -7.66 -24.21
N ASN A 73 -23.22 -8.45 -24.54
CA ASN A 73 -22.65 -9.48 -23.67
C ASN A 73 -21.28 -9.08 -23.09
N CYS A 74 -20.91 -7.80 -23.09
CA CYS A 74 -19.67 -7.38 -22.46
C CYS A 74 -19.77 -7.41 -20.93
N ARG A 75 -18.63 -7.67 -20.29
CA ARG A 75 -18.44 -7.52 -18.85
C ARG A 75 -17.28 -6.58 -18.57
N LEU A 76 -17.43 -5.73 -17.57
CA LEU A 76 -16.36 -4.85 -17.11
C LEU A 76 -15.84 -5.35 -15.77
N HIS A 77 -14.51 -5.43 -15.64
CA HIS A 77 -13.84 -5.89 -14.43
C HIS A 77 -12.89 -4.81 -13.93
N PRO A 78 -12.85 -4.54 -12.61
CA PRO A 78 -11.82 -3.68 -12.07
C PRO A 78 -10.44 -4.34 -12.26
N ALA A 79 -9.41 -3.53 -12.43
CA ALA A 79 -8.02 -3.94 -12.51
C ALA A 79 -7.16 -3.08 -11.56
N GLY A 80 -5.86 -3.29 -11.60
CA GLY A 80 -4.89 -2.42 -10.92
C GLY A 80 -5.04 -2.35 -9.40
N SER A 81 -4.72 -1.17 -8.85
CA SER A 81 -4.61 -0.95 -7.40
C SER A 81 -5.96 -1.04 -6.68
N PHE A 82 -7.05 -0.72 -7.36
CA PHE A 82 -8.39 -0.85 -6.79
C PHE A 82 -8.75 -2.32 -6.56
N LYS A 83 -8.42 -3.21 -7.51
CA LYS A 83 -8.71 -4.64 -7.39
C LYS A 83 -7.84 -5.36 -6.36
N ASN A 84 -6.56 -4.98 -6.26
CA ASN A 84 -5.62 -5.68 -5.38
C ASN A 84 -5.63 -5.18 -3.91
N GLY A 85 -6.38 -4.11 -3.61
CA GLY A 85 -6.52 -3.55 -2.27
C GLY A 85 -5.41 -2.58 -1.84
N PHE A 86 -4.48 -2.24 -2.73
CA PHE A 86 -3.41 -1.27 -2.47
C PHE A 86 -3.72 0.14 -3.02
N GLY A 87 -4.93 0.38 -3.51
CA GLY A 87 -5.36 1.68 -4.00
C GLY A 87 -5.65 2.69 -2.88
N PHE A 88 -5.23 3.93 -3.08
CA PHE A 88 -5.59 5.07 -2.25
C PHE A 88 -6.78 5.83 -2.84
N ARG A 89 -7.38 6.73 -2.05
CA ARG A 89 -8.54 7.53 -2.46
C ARG A 89 -8.36 8.22 -3.83
N GLN A 90 -7.15 8.65 -4.12
CA GLN A 90 -6.77 9.36 -5.35
C GLN A 90 -6.24 8.44 -6.46
N SER A 91 -6.12 7.13 -6.24
CA SER A 91 -5.71 6.21 -7.31
C SER A 91 -6.77 6.13 -8.40
N ASP A 92 -6.37 5.96 -9.64
CA ASP A 92 -7.29 5.76 -10.75
C ASP A 92 -8.13 4.47 -10.62
N LEU A 93 -9.19 4.36 -11.42
CA LEU A 93 -9.99 3.14 -11.57
C LEU A 93 -9.66 2.49 -12.92
N ASP A 94 -8.73 1.55 -12.91
CA ASP A 94 -8.41 0.75 -14.09
C ASP A 94 -9.54 -0.26 -14.37
N VAL A 95 -9.98 -0.35 -15.63
CA VAL A 95 -11.08 -1.23 -16.05
C VAL A 95 -10.65 -2.08 -17.23
N CYS A 96 -10.87 -3.40 -17.13
CA CYS A 96 -10.74 -4.35 -18.21
C CYS A 96 -12.12 -4.66 -18.79
N VAL A 97 -12.26 -4.59 -20.12
CA VAL A 97 -13.48 -4.93 -20.85
C VAL A 97 -13.32 -6.32 -21.43
N GLN A 98 -14.19 -7.24 -21.03
CA GLN A 98 -14.29 -8.58 -21.58
C GLN A 98 -15.47 -8.62 -22.55
N LEU A 99 -15.22 -9.03 -23.79
CA LEU A 99 -16.24 -9.24 -24.80
C LEU A 99 -16.49 -10.74 -24.95
N GLU A 100 -17.71 -11.22 -24.74
CA GLU A 100 -18.07 -12.59 -25.08
C GLU A 100 -18.23 -12.71 -26.59
N THR A 101 -17.17 -13.12 -27.28
CA THR A 101 -17.20 -13.40 -28.72
C THR A 101 -17.91 -14.73 -28.98
N ASN A 102 -19.24 -14.70 -29.03
CA ASN A 102 -19.99 -15.69 -29.82
C ASN A 102 -20.11 -15.29 -31.29
N VAL A 103 -19.32 -14.30 -31.71
CA VAL A 103 -19.17 -13.98 -33.12
C VAL A 103 -17.74 -14.32 -33.50
N CYS A 104 -17.60 -15.44 -34.22
CA CYS A 104 -16.64 -15.51 -35.30
C CYS A 104 -16.97 -14.37 -36.26
N PHE A 105 -16.54 -13.15 -35.95
CA PHE A 105 -16.43 -12.12 -36.96
C PHE A 105 -15.13 -12.42 -37.70
N GLY A 106 -15.26 -12.73 -38.98
CA GLY A 106 -14.16 -12.70 -39.94
C GLY A 106 -13.60 -11.29 -40.06
N LEU A 107 -12.84 -10.87 -39.04
CA LEU A 107 -12.02 -9.68 -39.00
C LEU A 107 -10.59 -10.09 -38.62
N TYR A 108 -10.06 -11.04 -39.39
CA TYR A 108 -8.61 -11.09 -39.68
C TYR A 108 -8.23 -10.13 -40.82
N GLU A 109 -9.08 -9.13 -41.08
CA GLU A 109 -8.75 -7.97 -41.88
C GLU A 109 -9.00 -6.75 -40.98
N TYR A 110 -8.05 -5.81 -40.93
CA TYR A 110 -8.07 -4.57 -40.13
C TYR A 110 -7.47 -4.59 -38.72
N PHE A 111 -6.42 -5.36 -38.46
CA PHE A 111 -5.29 -4.82 -37.67
C PHE A 111 -4.01 -5.37 -38.29
N TYR A 112 -3.08 -4.45 -38.59
CA TYR A 112 -1.82 -4.64 -39.32
C TYR A 112 -1.02 -5.89 -38.94
#